data_AF-A0A9N7NX69-F1
#
_entry.id   AF-A0A9N7NX69-F1
#
_cell.length_a   1.000
_cell.length_b   1.000
_cell.length_c   1.000
_cell.angle_alpha   90.00
_cell.angle_beta   90.00
_cell.angle_gamma   90.00
#
_symmetry.space_group_name_H-M   'P 1'
#
loop_
_entity.id
_entity.type
_entity.pdbx_description
1 polymer ?
#
loop_
_entity_poly.entity_id
_entity_poly.type
_entity_poly.pdbx_seq_one_letter_code
_entity_poly.pdbx_strand_id
1 'polypeptide(L)'
;MRSNKGPLPANMFGFSGQRLRQQGGFRRRTLVAAGLVDNVYTGGGTAGGRRRDGDLERKSTMADDCRLIIPKFLSPDACKELEFIHKSCSTVGYRPNVFSTTLPHLIATNSAHLIMPLVPIREKLKEKVEEHFGCEYELVVEFTGLISWCKGASIGWHSDDNRDYLKQRDFAAVCYLNSYQVDFDGGLFHFQDGEPSTIAPMAGILKGERTTLTLWFSRDACHDEDAKLLMSLSHCSLSSPIGSISSCFPTLASSNMYWFPPEEASRFQSGFDTCTARLNVLGFDIFSSFEEQEEDCSSSRKDSCYSMLESLKMPLYLTCGDKSTAWEFVNILHALQVVQFYDWKGAEFQLEAGEPNGSSSFPNVVSRPLSEIERLKMKRAKSVLIKDAQLSHMLFVGNNESLQVKKSFDRFVFSALVCEWESYTIRLREELARSLPYWATYGSIIFVNNCV
;
A
#
# COMPACT_ATOMS: atom_id res chain seq x y z
N MET A 1 -31.80 -21.27 -24.64
CA MET A 1 -30.63 -21.88 -23.96
C MET A 1 -29.38 -21.79 -24.85
N ARG A 2 -28.50 -20.82 -24.59
CA ARG A 2 -27.07 -20.85 -24.95
C ARG A 2 -26.33 -20.12 -23.82
N SER A 3 -25.23 -20.68 -23.36
CA SER A 3 -24.54 -20.22 -22.13
C SER A 3 -23.57 -19.09 -22.42
N ASN A 4 -23.64 -18.02 -21.63
CA ASN A 4 -22.53 -17.08 -21.48
C ASN A 4 -21.39 -17.78 -20.74
N LYS A 5 -20.18 -17.72 -21.29
CA LYS A 5 -18.94 -18.03 -20.56
C LYS A 5 -18.48 -16.77 -19.84
N GLY A 6 -18.31 -16.83 -18.53
CA GLY A 6 -17.69 -15.76 -17.75
C GLY A 6 -16.18 -15.63 -18.02
N PRO A 7 -15.53 -14.56 -17.53
CA PRO A 7 -14.10 -14.33 -17.71
C PRO A 7 -13.27 -15.38 -16.95
N LEU A 8 -12.12 -15.74 -17.54
CA LEU A 8 -11.19 -16.74 -17.00
C LEU A 8 -10.33 -16.15 -15.86
N PRO A 9 -9.95 -16.94 -14.84
CA PRO A 9 -9.09 -16.47 -13.76
C PRO A 9 -7.63 -16.32 -14.22
N ALA A 10 -6.96 -15.27 -13.74
CA ALA A 10 -5.55 -15.00 -14.00
C ALA A 10 -4.62 -15.90 -13.16
N ASN A 11 -4.54 -17.19 -13.51
CA ASN A 11 -3.60 -18.16 -12.92
C ASN A 11 -2.78 -18.84 -14.03
N MET A 12 -1.67 -18.20 -14.44
CA MET A 12 -0.64 -18.83 -15.27
C MET A 12 0.74 -18.22 -15.01
N PHE A 13 1.41 -18.63 -13.93
CA PHE A 13 2.89 -18.52 -13.82
C PHE A 13 3.47 -19.73 -13.07
N GLY A 14 3.83 -20.76 -13.83
CA GLY A 14 4.63 -21.88 -13.35
C GLY A 14 6.12 -21.52 -13.34
N PHE A 15 6.86 -21.97 -12.31
CA PHE A 15 8.28 -21.72 -12.17
C PHE A 15 9.13 -22.55 -13.15
N SER A 16 10.22 -21.95 -13.65
CA SER A 16 11.52 -22.63 -13.64
C SER A 16 12.64 -21.62 -13.42
N GLY A 17 13.60 -21.97 -12.57
CA GLY A 17 14.77 -21.13 -12.32
C GLY A 17 15.90 -21.51 -13.29
N GLN A 18 16.28 -20.59 -14.18
CA GLN A 18 17.51 -20.71 -14.95
C GLN A 18 18.42 -19.52 -14.68
N ARG A 19 19.69 -19.81 -14.35
CA ARG A 19 20.76 -18.81 -14.36
C ARG A 19 21.16 -18.55 -15.81
N LEU A 20 20.83 -17.40 -16.36
CA LEU A 20 21.38 -16.93 -17.63
C LEU A 20 22.59 -16.02 -17.39
N ARG A 21 23.66 -16.26 -18.14
CA ARG A 21 24.88 -15.45 -18.10
C ARG A 21 24.66 -14.12 -18.82
N GLN A 22 25.28 -13.07 -18.30
CA GLN A 22 25.34 -11.75 -18.93
C GLN A 22 25.91 -11.83 -20.37
N GLN A 23 25.29 -11.08 -21.28
CA GLN A 23 25.94 -10.55 -22.48
C GLN A 23 25.44 -9.12 -22.73
N GLY A 24 26.32 -8.26 -23.27
CA GLY A 24 25.90 -7.09 -24.05
C GLY A 24 25.57 -5.83 -23.25
N GLY A 25 26.58 -5.02 -22.95
CA GLY A 25 26.44 -3.74 -22.26
C GLY A 25 25.43 -2.76 -22.86
N PHE A 26 24.48 -2.36 -22.02
CA PHE A 26 23.90 -1.03 -21.99
C PHE A 26 23.96 -0.53 -20.53
N ARG A 27 24.64 0.60 -20.29
CA ARG A 27 24.55 1.29 -18.99
C ARG A 27 23.21 2.02 -18.96
N ARG A 28 22.21 1.44 -18.30
CA ARG A 28 20.88 2.06 -18.12
C ARG A 28 20.77 2.74 -16.76
N ARG A 29 19.84 3.69 -16.69
CA ARG A 29 19.81 4.73 -15.65
C ARG A 29 18.61 4.53 -14.71
N THR A 30 18.81 4.78 -13.42
CA THR A 30 17.82 4.52 -12.36
C THR A 30 17.68 5.73 -11.47
N LEU A 31 16.46 6.27 -11.32
CA LEU A 31 16.17 7.32 -10.36
C LEU A 31 15.74 6.71 -9.03
N VAL A 32 16.24 7.23 -7.90
CA VAL A 32 15.81 6.82 -6.55
C VAL A 32 15.44 8.07 -5.76
N ALA A 33 14.16 8.43 -5.77
CA ALA A 33 13.63 9.54 -5.00
C ALA A 33 13.51 9.15 -3.51
N ALA A 34 14.46 9.57 -2.69
CA ALA A 34 14.44 9.28 -1.26
C ALA A 34 13.45 10.20 -0.52
N GLY A 35 12.20 9.75 -0.35
CA GLY A 35 11.12 10.56 0.23
C GLY A 35 11.40 11.17 1.61
N LEU A 36 12.27 10.58 2.45
CA LEU A 36 12.47 11.04 3.84
C LEU A 36 13.88 10.99 4.44
N VAL A 37 14.94 10.57 3.73
CA VAL A 37 16.22 10.22 4.39
C VAL A 37 17.08 11.44 4.77
N ASP A 38 16.89 11.94 5.98
CA ASP A 38 17.92 12.67 6.74
C ASP A 38 18.99 11.68 7.25
N ASN A 39 19.89 11.26 6.37
CA ASN A 39 21.26 10.80 6.65
C ASN A 39 21.89 10.18 5.39
N VAL A 40 22.61 10.98 4.61
CA VAL A 40 23.59 10.45 3.67
C VAL A 40 24.81 10.01 4.48
N TYR A 41 24.89 8.71 4.79
CA TYR A 41 26.04 8.16 5.51
C TYR A 41 27.25 8.07 4.58
N THR A 42 27.97 9.19 4.42
CA THR A 42 29.25 9.20 3.72
C THR A 42 30.29 8.47 4.58
N GLY A 43 30.78 7.33 4.08
CA GLY A 43 31.75 6.50 4.80
C GLY A 43 33.08 7.23 4.98
N GLY A 44 33.33 7.75 6.18
CA GLY A 44 34.56 8.47 6.52
C GLY A 44 35.77 7.54 6.62
N GLY A 45 36.52 7.40 5.53
CA GLY A 45 37.83 6.73 5.51
C GLY A 45 38.98 7.69 5.82
N THR A 46 39.61 7.56 6.98
CA THR A 46 40.81 8.34 7.34
C THR A 46 42.07 7.76 6.69
N ALA A 47 42.73 8.54 5.81
CA ALA A 47 44.13 8.33 5.44
C ALA A 47 44.80 9.67 5.07
N GLY A 48 45.86 10.04 5.78
CA GLY A 48 46.61 11.27 5.51
C GLY A 48 47.64 11.11 4.40
N GLY A 49 47.72 12.08 3.48
CA GLY A 49 48.76 12.15 2.45
C GLY A 49 48.93 13.57 1.91
N ARG A 50 50.14 14.14 2.00
CA ARG A 50 50.43 15.52 1.54
C ARG A 50 50.87 15.55 0.07
N ARG A 51 50.28 16.50 -0.68
CA ARG A 51 50.82 17.20 -1.87
C ARG A 51 51.17 16.39 -3.13
N ARG A 52 50.52 16.77 -4.24
CA ARG A 52 51.11 17.78 -5.15
C ARG A 52 50.03 18.42 -6.04
N ASP A 53 50.18 19.72 -6.30
CA ASP A 53 49.40 20.45 -7.29
C ASP A 53 49.83 20.05 -8.72
N GLY A 54 48.88 20.01 -9.65
CA GLY A 54 49.11 19.68 -11.06
C GLY A 54 47.81 19.50 -11.86
N ASP A 55 47.48 20.52 -12.65
CA ASP A 55 46.53 20.59 -13.78
C ASP A 55 45.11 20.01 -13.65
N LEU A 56 44.13 20.92 -13.67
CA LEU A 56 42.73 20.63 -13.92
C LEU A 56 42.49 20.31 -15.41
N GLU A 57 42.48 19.03 -15.77
CA GLU A 57 41.53 18.53 -16.77
C GLU A 57 40.39 17.80 -16.04
N ARG A 58 39.18 18.39 -16.04
CA ARG A 58 37.97 17.69 -15.59
C ARG A 58 37.59 16.63 -16.62
N LYS A 59 38.23 15.46 -16.55
CA LYS A 59 37.62 14.22 -17.02
C LYS A 59 36.45 13.89 -16.10
N SER A 60 35.29 14.44 -16.43
CA SER A 60 34.01 13.90 -15.97
C SER A 60 33.97 12.43 -16.36
N THR A 61 34.06 11.54 -15.38
CA THR A 61 33.91 10.11 -15.59
C THR A 61 32.43 9.81 -15.77
N MET A 62 32.05 9.11 -16.84
CA MET A 62 30.67 8.69 -17.18
C MET A 62 30.07 7.64 -16.21
N ALA A 63 30.30 7.80 -14.91
CA ALA A 63 29.77 7.00 -13.83
C ALA A 63 28.64 7.73 -13.08
N ASP A 64 28.67 9.07 -13.01
CA ASP A 64 27.71 9.86 -12.24
C ASP A 64 26.34 10.01 -12.96
N ASP A 65 26.29 9.97 -14.29
CA ASP A 65 25.07 10.24 -15.10
C ASP A 65 24.02 9.10 -15.11
N CYS A 66 24.16 8.07 -14.28
CA CYS A 66 23.25 6.93 -14.26
C CYS A 66 22.22 6.96 -13.12
N ARG A 67 22.34 7.91 -12.17
CA ARG A 67 21.50 7.95 -10.96
C ARG A 67 21.17 9.36 -10.50
N LEU A 68 19.92 9.56 -10.11
CA LEU A 68 19.49 10.73 -9.33
C LEU A 68 18.93 10.29 -7.99
N ILE A 69 19.38 10.96 -6.92
CA ILE A 69 18.84 10.79 -5.57
C ILE A 69 18.26 12.13 -5.12
N ILE A 70 16.96 12.16 -4.86
CA ILE A 70 16.26 13.37 -4.40
C ILE A 70 15.81 13.16 -2.96
N PRO A 71 16.48 13.77 -1.96
CA PRO A 71 16.00 13.73 -0.57
C PRO A 71 14.75 14.60 -0.41
N LYS A 72 13.84 14.19 0.49
CA LYS A 72 12.64 14.97 0.87
C LYS A 72 11.74 15.34 -0.32
N PHE A 73 11.65 14.42 -1.30
CA PHE A 73 10.87 14.61 -2.52
C PHE A 73 9.35 14.73 -2.26
N LEU A 74 8.87 14.06 -1.22
CA LEU A 74 7.50 14.13 -0.69
C LEU A 74 7.50 14.78 0.70
N SER A 75 6.38 15.37 1.10
CA SER A 75 6.15 15.79 2.48
C SER A 75 5.85 14.57 3.38
N PRO A 76 6.07 14.68 4.70
CA PRO A 76 5.66 13.64 5.65
C PRO A 76 4.18 13.26 5.52
N ASP A 77 3.30 14.25 5.33
CA ASP A 77 1.86 14.02 5.19
C ASP A 77 1.52 13.23 3.92
N ALA A 78 2.11 13.57 2.77
CA ALA A 78 1.92 12.82 1.53
C ALA A 78 2.45 11.39 1.65
N CYS A 79 3.57 11.19 2.36
CA CYS A 79 4.06 9.85 2.68
C CYS A 79 3.06 9.07 3.55
N LYS A 80 2.47 9.69 4.58
CA LYS A 80 1.47 9.04 5.45
C LYS A 80 0.14 8.76 4.74
N GLU A 81 -0.29 9.63 3.83
CA GLU A 81 -1.43 9.41 2.95
C GLU A 81 -1.22 8.17 2.07
N LEU A 82 -0.04 8.04 1.43
CA LEU A 82 0.30 6.87 0.64
C LEU A 82 0.51 5.60 1.48
N GLU A 83 1.05 5.70 2.71
CA GLU A 83 1.08 4.58 3.65
C GLU A 83 -0.35 4.13 4.04
N PHE A 84 -1.27 5.06 4.29
CA PHE A 84 -2.68 4.76 4.57
C PHE A 84 -3.34 4.04 3.39
N ILE A 85 -3.21 4.56 2.16
CA ILE A 85 -3.76 3.94 0.95
C ILE A 85 -3.19 2.54 0.77
N HIS A 86 -1.87 2.37 0.97
CA HIS A 86 -1.26 1.05 0.86
C HIS A 86 -1.76 0.07 1.91
N LYS A 87 -1.61 0.40 3.21
CA LYS A 87 -1.93 -0.52 4.31
C LYS A 87 -3.43 -0.83 4.41
N SER A 88 -4.29 0.03 3.85
CA SER A 88 -5.72 -0.22 3.75
C SER A 88 -6.16 -0.99 2.51
N CYS A 89 -5.38 -1.02 1.43
CA CYS A 89 -5.76 -1.61 0.15
C CYS A 89 -4.73 -2.62 -0.40
N SER A 90 -3.80 -3.11 0.43
CA SER A 90 -2.75 -4.03 0.00
C SER A 90 -3.26 -5.46 -0.14
N THR A 91 -2.87 -6.14 -1.22
CA THR A 91 -2.99 -7.60 -1.36
C THR A 91 -1.63 -8.27 -1.21
N VAL A 92 -1.62 -9.59 -0.98
CA VAL A 92 -0.40 -10.39 -0.92
C VAL A 92 0.29 -10.37 -2.29
N GLY A 93 1.54 -9.92 -2.30
CA GLY A 93 2.36 -9.81 -3.51
C GLY A 93 2.92 -11.16 -3.97
N TYR A 94 3.42 -11.20 -5.20
CA TYR A 94 3.97 -12.42 -5.80
C TYR A 94 5.29 -12.93 -5.17
N ARG A 95 5.87 -12.18 -4.23
CA ARG A 95 7.10 -12.53 -3.51
C ARG A 95 6.79 -12.83 -2.04
N PRO A 96 7.48 -13.79 -1.41
CA PRO A 96 7.36 -14.01 0.03
C PRO A 96 7.56 -12.72 0.84
N ASN A 97 6.68 -12.48 1.81
CA ASN A 97 6.68 -11.33 2.72
C ASN A 97 6.55 -9.94 2.03
N VAL A 98 6.02 -9.87 0.80
CA VAL A 98 5.74 -8.61 0.08
C VAL A 98 4.23 -8.42 -0.05
N PHE A 99 3.76 -7.17 0.11
CA PHE A 99 2.38 -6.78 -0.19
C PHE A 99 2.36 -5.66 -1.24
N SER A 100 1.29 -5.56 -2.01
CA SER A 100 1.17 -4.61 -3.12
C SER A 100 -0.23 -4.03 -3.28
N THR A 101 -0.30 -2.73 -3.57
CA THR A 101 -1.50 -2.03 -4.04
C THR A 101 -1.18 -1.44 -5.41
N THR A 102 -1.85 -1.93 -6.45
CA THR A 102 -1.72 -1.40 -7.82
C THR A 102 -2.93 -0.55 -8.17
N LEU A 103 -2.79 0.40 -9.10
CA LEU A 103 -3.91 1.24 -9.50
C LEU A 103 -5.10 0.43 -10.06
N PRO A 104 -4.91 -0.64 -10.87
CA PRO A 104 -6.02 -1.51 -11.28
C PRO A 104 -6.70 -2.24 -10.12
N HIS A 105 -5.99 -2.55 -9.03
CA HIS A 105 -6.60 -3.15 -7.85
C HIS A 105 -7.54 -2.17 -7.15
N LEU A 106 -7.11 -0.91 -6.95
CA LEU A 106 -7.97 0.14 -6.40
C LEU A 106 -9.25 0.33 -7.22
N ILE A 107 -9.17 0.24 -8.55
CA ILE A 107 -10.34 0.30 -9.44
C ILE A 107 -11.25 -0.92 -9.20
N ALA A 108 -10.68 -2.13 -9.18
CA ALA A 108 -11.43 -3.38 -8.99
C ALA A 108 -12.12 -3.50 -7.62
N THR A 109 -11.60 -2.86 -6.57
CA THR A 109 -12.16 -2.84 -5.21
C THR A 109 -13.02 -1.59 -4.93
N ASN A 110 -13.56 -0.93 -5.97
CA ASN A 110 -14.36 0.30 -5.86
C ASN A 110 -13.68 1.47 -5.10
N SER A 111 -12.35 1.43 -5.00
CA SER A 111 -11.50 2.38 -4.28
C SER A 111 -10.75 3.33 -5.23
N ALA A 112 -11.25 3.49 -6.47
CA ALA A 112 -10.59 4.26 -7.53
C ALA A 112 -10.29 5.72 -7.17
N HIS A 113 -11.08 6.32 -6.27
CA HIS A 113 -10.85 7.67 -5.76
C HIS A 113 -9.48 7.82 -5.07
N LEU A 114 -8.95 6.75 -4.47
CA LEU A 114 -7.60 6.73 -3.87
C LEU A 114 -6.46 6.79 -4.89
N ILE A 115 -6.75 6.85 -6.20
CA ILE A 115 -5.74 7.16 -7.23
C ILE A 115 -5.35 8.65 -7.17
N MET A 116 -6.27 9.55 -6.77
CA MET A 116 -6.07 11.00 -6.86
C MET A 116 -4.79 11.50 -6.17
N PRO A 117 -4.42 11.08 -4.94
CA PRO A 117 -3.17 11.51 -4.31
C PRO A 117 -1.90 11.06 -5.03
N LEU A 118 -1.97 9.98 -5.83
CA LEU A 118 -0.83 9.51 -6.61
C LEU A 118 -0.61 10.30 -7.90
N VAL A 119 -1.65 10.93 -8.48
CA VAL A 119 -1.56 11.63 -9.77
C VAL A 119 -0.45 12.70 -9.81
N PRO A 120 -0.44 13.74 -8.94
CA PRO A 120 0.61 14.76 -8.97
C PRO A 120 2.00 14.20 -8.63
N ILE A 121 2.07 13.08 -7.90
CA ILE A 121 3.34 12.42 -7.55
C ILE A 121 3.90 11.65 -8.75
N ARG A 122 3.06 10.96 -9.53
CA ARG A 122 3.45 10.26 -10.77
C ARG A 122 4.03 11.25 -11.78
N GLU A 123 3.35 12.37 -11.98
CA GLU A 123 3.76 13.42 -12.91
C GLU A 123 5.08 14.08 -12.49
N LYS A 124 5.18 14.57 -11.24
CA LYS A 124 6.41 15.16 -10.69
C LYS A 124 7.60 14.19 -10.71
N LEU A 125 7.37 12.88 -10.55
CA LEU A 125 8.42 11.87 -10.70
C LEU A 125 8.85 11.70 -12.16
N LYS A 126 7.89 11.62 -13.09
CA LYS A 126 8.16 11.55 -14.53
C LYS A 126 9.01 12.74 -14.97
N GLU A 127 8.57 13.96 -14.64
CA GLU A 127 9.30 15.21 -14.93
C GLU A 127 10.76 15.16 -14.46
N LYS A 128 11.02 14.65 -13.25
CA LYS A 128 12.38 14.55 -12.70
C LYS A 128 13.24 13.43 -13.31
N VAL A 129 12.62 12.36 -13.82
CA VAL A 129 13.34 11.37 -14.64
C VAL A 129 13.71 12.01 -15.99
N GLU A 130 12.76 12.68 -16.62
CA GLU A 130 12.91 13.30 -17.94
C GLU A 130 13.96 14.43 -17.96
N GLU A 131 13.85 15.42 -17.06
CA GLU A 131 14.78 16.55 -16.93
C GLU A 131 16.22 16.09 -16.65
N HIS A 132 16.40 15.10 -15.77
CA HIS A 132 17.74 14.67 -15.36
C HIS A 132 18.43 13.82 -16.42
N PHE A 133 17.67 13.04 -17.19
CA PHE A 133 18.23 12.15 -18.21
C PHE A 133 18.21 12.72 -19.64
N GLY A 134 17.58 13.88 -19.86
CA GLY A 134 17.46 14.55 -21.15
C GLY A 134 16.53 13.78 -22.09
N CYS A 135 15.33 13.48 -21.61
CA CYS A 135 14.30 12.73 -22.34
C CYS A 135 12.88 13.29 -22.14
N GLU A 136 12.78 14.62 -22.10
CA GLU A 136 11.55 15.40 -21.94
C GLU A 136 10.46 15.01 -22.94
N TYR A 137 9.28 14.69 -22.41
CA TYR A 137 8.09 14.22 -23.13
C TYR A 137 8.23 12.87 -23.85
N GLU A 138 9.34 12.14 -23.66
CA GLU A 138 9.60 10.87 -24.34
C GLU A 138 9.15 9.62 -23.54
N LEU A 139 8.64 9.79 -22.30
CA LEU A 139 8.27 8.66 -21.42
C LEU A 139 6.76 8.48 -21.22
N VAL A 140 6.33 7.22 -21.14
CA VAL A 140 5.06 6.80 -20.55
C VAL A 140 5.30 6.05 -19.23
N VAL A 141 4.32 6.10 -18.33
CA VAL A 141 4.35 5.28 -17.11
C VAL A 141 3.90 3.87 -17.50
N GLU A 142 4.75 2.86 -17.36
CA GLU A 142 4.37 1.46 -17.61
C GLU A 142 3.56 0.88 -16.44
N PHE A 143 3.88 1.32 -15.22
CA PHE A 143 3.38 0.73 -13.98
C PHE A 143 3.52 1.70 -12.82
N THR A 144 2.51 1.72 -11.95
CA THR A 144 2.50 2.39 -10.65
C THR A 144 2.04 1.41 -9.58
N GLY A 145 2.84 1.25 -8.51
CA GLY A 145 2.46 0.40 -7.38
C GLY A 145 3.01 0.89 -6.05
N LEU A 146 2.15 0.86 -5.03
CA LEU A 146 2.58 0.93 -3.63
C LEU A 146 2.98 -0.48 -3.21
N ILE A 147 4.20 -0.66 -2.70
CA ILE A 147 4.79 -1.95 -2.38
C ILE A 147 5.38 -1.88 -0.98
N SER A 148 4.97 -2.79 -0.11
CA SER A 148 5.64 -3.01 1.16
C SER A 148 6.45 -4.30 1.19
N TRP A 149 7.56 -4.22 1.91
CA TRP A 149 8.47 -5.32 2.15
C TRP A 149 8.46 -5.54 3.67
N CYS A 150 7.97 -6.69 4.12
CA CYS A 150 7.93 -7.06 5.53
C CYS A 150 9.07 -8.02 5.87
N LYS A 151 9.24 -8.31 7.18
CA LYS A 151 10.32 -9.15 7.70
C LYS A 151 10.59 -10.42 6.88
N GLY A 152 11.84 -10.61 6.46
CA GLY A 152 12.29 -11.73 5.62
C GLY A 152 12.06 -11.55 4.11
N ALA A 153 11.42 -10.47 3.65
CA ALA A 153 11.34 -10.13 2.23
C ALA A 153 12.73 -9.77 1.69
N SER A 154 13.03 -10.23 0.47
CA SER A 154 14.26 -9.88 -0.24
C SER A 154 14.08 -9.99 -1.76
N ILE A 155 14.96 -9.31 -2.49
CA ILE A 155 15.12 -9.44 -3.93
C ILE A 155 16.62 -9.51 -4.24
N GLY A 156 17.03 -10.52 -5.01
CA GLY A 156 18.43 -10.69 -5.41
C GLY A 156 18.82 -9.75 -6.55
N TRP A 157 20.09 -9.80 -6.96
CA TRP A 157 20.61 -9.05 -8.10
C TRP A 157 19.77 -9.29 -9.37
N HIS A 158 19.33 -8.19 -9.98
CA HIS A 158 18.57 -8.16 -11.22
C HIS A 158 18.70 -6.79 -11.89
N SER A 159 18.41 -6.72 -13.18
CA SER A 159 17.90 -5.51 -13.83
C SER A 159 16.38 -5.56 -13.88
N ASP A 160 15.72 -4.40 -14.00
CA ASP A 160 14.25 -4.34 -14.12
C ASP A 160 13.74 -4.84 -15.47
N ASP A 161 14.60 -4.91 -16.49
CA ASP A 161 14.33 -5.35 -17.85
C ASP A 161 14.65 -6.84 -18.10
N ASN A 162 14.92 -7.61 -17.03
CA ASN A 162 15.50 -8.96 -17.04
C ASN A 162 14.65 -10.09 -17.67
N ARG A 163 13.52 -9.79 -18.31
CA ARG A 163 12.57 -10.74 -18.90
C ARG A 163 11.96 -10.16 -20.17
N ASP A 164 11.57 -11.01 -21.12
CA ASP A 164 11.06 -10.59 -22.43
C ASP A 164 9.84 -9.65 -22.39
N TYR A 165 9.02 -9.71 -21.33
CA TYR A 165 7.86 -8.85 -21.10
C TYR A 165 8.15 -7.59 -20.27
N LEU A 166 9.41 -7.41 -19.84
CA LEU A 166 9.92 -6.27 -19.07
C LEU A 166 10.99 -5.48 -19.84
N LYS A 167 11.48 -6.02 -20.97
CA LYS A 167 12.63 -5.51 -21.75
C LYS A 167 12.51 -4.05 -22.20
N GLN A 168 11.29 -3.52 -22.27
CA GLN A 168 10.95 -2.15 -22.66
C GLN A 168 11.21 -1.10 -21.56
N ARG A 169 11.56 -1.52 -20.34
CA ARG A 169 11.81 -0.60 -19.22
C ARG A 169 13.12 0.15 -19.45
N ASP A 170 12.99 1.45 -19.65
CA ASP A 170 14.11 2.37 -19.81
C ASP A 170 14.57 2.92 -18.46
N PHE A 171 13.61 3.25 -17.58
CA PHE A 171 13.87 3.87 -16.28
C PHE A 171 12.98 3.28 -15.17
N ALA A 172 13.45 3.42 -13.94
CA ALA A 172 12.67 3.15 -12.73
C ALA A 172 12.77 4.34 -11.77
N ALA A 173 11.71 4.58 -11.00
CA ALA A 173 11.72 5.47 -9.84
C ALA A 173 11.15 4.76 -8.61
N VAL A 174 11.85 4.86 -7.48
CA VAL A 174 11.40 4.35 -6.18
C VAL A 174 11.34 5.50 -5.19
N CYS A 175 10.17 5.71 -4.60
CA CYS A 175 9.85 6.66 -3.55
C CYS A 175 9.70 5.94 -2.20
N TYR A 176 10.59 6.21 -1.24
CA TYR A 176 10.46 5.71 0.14
C TYR A 176 9.40 6.50 0.90
N LEU A 177 8.45 5.79 1.53
CA LEU A 177 7.31 6.38 2.24
C LEU A 177 7.46 6.34 3.77
N ASN A 178 8.42 5.57 4.28
CA ASN A 178 8.75 5.51 5.70
C ASN A 178 10.27 5.33 5.93
N SER A 179 10.70 5.41 7.18
CA SER A 179 12.09 5.72 7.55
C SER A 179 12.88 4.52 8.08
N TYR A 180 14.09 4.36 7.55
CA TYR A 180 15.07 3.38 8.05
C TYR A 180 15.47 3.66 9.50
N GLN A 181 15.65 2.61 10.29
CA GLN A 181 16.00 2.63 11.72
C GLN A 181 14.95 3.30 12.63
N VAL A 182 13.82 3.73 12.08
CA VAL A 182 12.66 4.27 12.80
C VAL A 182 11.48 3.31 12.65
N ASP A 183 10.97 3.16 11.43
CA ASP A 183 9.80 2.34 11.11
C ASP A 183 10.17 0.89 10.79
N PHE A 184 11.37 0.67 10.23
CA PHE A 184 11.84 -0.65 9.82
C PHE A 184 13.38 -0.76 9.85
N ASP A 185 13.89 -1.99 9.86
CA ASP A 185 15.32 -2.30 9.76
C ASP A 185 15.59 -3.23 8.57
N GLY A 186 16.74 -3.03 7.94
CA GLY A 186 17.20 -3.68 6.71
C GLY A 186 16.40 -3.41 5.41
N GLY A 187 16.72 -4.17 4.35
CA GLY A 187 16.10 -4.06 3.01
C GLY A 187 16.76 -3.13 1.97
N LEU A 188 18.07 -3.28 1.67
CA LEU A 188 18.83 -2.19 1.03
C LEU A 188 18.57 -2.09 -0.47
N PHE A 189 18.52 -0.87 -1.00
CA PHE A 189 18.77 -0.66 -2.42
C PHE A 189 20.28 -0.65 -2.70
N HIS A 190 20.78 -1.79 -3.15
CA HIS A 190 22.16 -1.96 -3.60
C HIS A 190 22.23 -1.85 -5.11
N PHE A 191 23.30 -1.23 -5.60
CA PHE A 191 23.67 -1.23 -7.01
C PHE A 191 24.92 -2.09 -7.21
N GLN A 192 25.01 -2.77 -8.35
CA GLN A 192 26.14 -3.67 -8.65
C GLN A 192 27.43 -2.88 -8.97
N ASP A 193 27.30 -1.70 -9.56
CA ASP A 193 28.40 -0.83 -10.01
C ASP A 193 28.08 0.65 -9.70
N GLY A 194 29.07 1.55 -9.70
CA GLY A 194 28.88 3.01 -9.60
C GLY A 194 28.41 3.53 -8.24
N GLU A 195 28.50 4.85 -8.02
CA GLU A 195 28.19 5.48 -6.73
C GLU A 195 26.85 6.24 -6.69
N PRO A 196 26.22 6.38 -5.49
CA PRO A 196 26.48 5.55 -4.34
C PRO A 196 26.11 4.09 -4.68
N SER A 197 26.99 3.17 -4.29
CA SER A 197 26.77 1.72 -4.51
C SER A 197 25.63 1.15 -3.66
N THR A 198 25.10 1.93 -2.71
CA THR A 198 24.21 1.49 -1.63
C THR A 198 23.46 2.70 -1.06
N ILE A 199 22.12 2.69 -1.11
CA ILE A 199 21.24 3.74 -0.54
C ILE A 199 20.44 3.11 0.61
N ALA A 200 20.90 3.33 1.86
CA ALA A 200 20.44 2.66 3.10
C ALA A 200 18.92 2.40 3.13
N PRO A 201 18.48 1.13 3.29
CA PRO A 201 18.53 0.42 4.61
C PRO A 201 19.03 -1.08 4.64
N MET A 202 19.92 -1.62 5.50
CA MET A 202 20.70 -2.86 5.13
C MET A 202 20.09 -4.30 5.08
N ALA A 203 20.08 -4.90 3.87
CA ALA A 203 19.96 -6.34 3.52
C ALA A 203 18.80 -7.17 4.14
N GLY A 204 17.68 -7.29 3.40
CA GLY A 204 16.47 -8.00 3.83
C GLY A 204 15.76 -7.27 4.98
N ILE A 205 14.43 -7.31 5.06
CA ILE A 205 13.74 -6.63 6.16
C ILE A 205 13.94 -7.45 7.44
N LEU A 206 14.60 -6.86 8.44
CA LEU A 206 14.89 -7.49 9.72
C LEU A 206 13.76 -7.24 10.74
N LYS A 207 13.15 -6.06 10.68
CA LYS A 207 12.04 -5.60 11.53
C LYS A 207 11.15 -4.62 10.75
N GLY A 208 9.85 -4.59 11.07
CA GLY A 208 8.90 -3.62 10.51
C GLY A 208 8.49 -3.89 9.07
N GLU A 209 7.86 -2.88 8.47
CA GLU A 209 7.30 -2.88 7.11
C GLU A 209 7.90 -1.69 6.34
N ARG A 210 8.72 -1.94 5.32
CA ARG A 210 9.30 -0.89 4.45
C ARG A 210 8.35 -0.58 3.31
N THR A 211 7.77 0.61 3.29
CA THR A 211 6.73 1.02 2.32
C THR A 211 7.30 1.94 1.25
N THR A 212 6.97 1.66 -0.02
CA THR A 212 7.49 2.38 -1.19
C THR A 212 6.42 2.62 -2.25
N LEU A 213 6.50 3.75 -2.96
CA LEU A 213 5.85 3.95 -4.25
C LEU A 213 6.88 3.63 -5.35
N THR A 214 6.56 2.69 -6.24
CA THR A 214 7.43 2.26 -7.35
C THR A 214 6.78 2.58 -8.68
N LEU A 215 7.52 3.25 -9.56
CA LEU A 215 7.16 3.50 -10.96
C LEU A 215 8.20 2.89 -11.90
N TRP A 216 7.72 2.37 -13.03
CA TRP A 216 8.57 2.03 -14.18
C TRP A 216 8.14 2.88 -15.39
N PHE A 217 9.12 3.32 -16.17
CA PHE A 217 8.90 4.13 -17.36
C PHE A 217 9.44 3.44 -18.61
N SER A 218 8.73 3.63 -19.71
CA SER A 218 9.01 3.07 -21.02
C SER A 218 8.96 4.20 -22.06
N ARG A 219 9.79 4.11 -23.09
CA ARG A 219 9.68 4.93 -24.31
C ARG A 219 8.68 4.36 -25.32
N ASP A 220 8.28 3.10 -25.15
CA ASP A 220 7.27 2.45 -25.96
C ASP A 220 5.87 2.75 -25.38
N ALA A 221 5.11 3.58 -26.10
CA ALA A 221 3.74 3.95 -25.78
C ALA A 221 2.75 2.77 -25.78
N CYS A 222 3.06 1.63 -26.43
CA CYS A 222 2.23 0.43 -26.32
C CYS A 222 2.21 -0.15 -24.89
N HIS A 223 3.13 0.26 -24.03
CA HIS A 223 3.22 -0.18 -22.65
C HIS A 223 2.58 0.75 -21.63
N ASP A 224 2.03 1.89 -22.05
CA ASP A 224 1.38 2.89 -21.18
C ASP A 224 0.33 2.27 -20.23
N GLU A 225 0.40 2.64 -18.96
CA GLU A 225 -0.52 2.28 -17.90
C GLU A 225 -1.82 3.09 -17.99
N ASP A 226 -1.73 4.37 -18.36
CA ASP A 226 -2.86 5.30 -18.31
C ASP A 226 -3.98 4.85 -19.26
N ALA A 227 -3.65 4.45 -20.49
CA ALA A 227 -4.62 3.88 -21.43
C ALA A 227 -5.43 2.70 -20.84
N LYS A 228 -4.80 1.83 -20.03
CA LYS A 228 -5.43 0.67 -19.40
C LYS A 228 -6.29 1.08 -18.19
N LEU A 229 -5.81 2.07 -17.43
CA LEU A 229 -6.53 2.63 -16.29
C LEU A 229 -7.75 3.41 -16.74
N LEU A 230 -7.66 4.25 -17.77
CA LEU A 230 -8.77 5.01 -18.32
C LEU A 230 -9.87 4.09 -18.90
N MET A 231 -9.48 3.02 -19.59
CA MET A 231 -10.43 1.97 -20.01
C MET A 231 -11.18 1.40 -18.80
N SER A 232 -10.44 1.03 -17.74
CA SER A 232 -11.02 0.43 -16.53
C SER A 232 -11.91 1.41 -15.75
N LEU A 233 -11.48 2.68 -15.62
CA LEU A 233 -12.23 3.76 -14.99
C LEU A 233 -13.52 4.10 -15.76
N SER A 234 -13.51 4.00 -17.10
CA SER A 234 -14.71 4.23 -17.92
C SER A 234 -15.80 3.16 -17.69
N HIS A 235 -15.41 1.96 -17.26
CA HIS A 235 -16.32 0.90 -16.87
C HIS A 235 -16.79 0.98 -15.41
N CYS A 236 -16.13 1.77 -14.56
CA CYS A 236 -16.62 2.06 -13.22
C CYS A 236 -17.86 2.95 -13.28
N SER A 237 -18.94 2.50 -12.66
CA SER A 237 -20.22 3.20 -12.61
C SER A 237 -20.17 4.43 -11.69
N LEU A 238 -19.52 5.51 -12.15
CA LEU A 238 -19.53 6.83 -11.50
C LEU A 238 -20.93 7.50 -11.50
N SER A 239 -21.92 6.88 -12.12
CA SER A 239 -23.31 7.36 -12.25
C SER A 239 -24.15 7.31 -10.96
N SER A 240 -23.63 6.78 -9.85
CA SER A 240 -24.23 7.02 -8.54
C SER A 240 -24.12 8.51 -8.17
N PRO A 241 -25.07 9.07 -7.39
CA PRO A 241 -25.07 10.49 -7.05
C PRO A 241 -23.73 10.95 -6.47
N ILE A 242 -23.15 11.98 -7.09
CA ILE A 242 -21.97 12.67 -6.59
C ILE A 242 -22.31 13.19 -5.18
N GLY A 243 -21.45 12.87 -4.20
CA GLY A 243 -21.70 13.13 -2.77
C GLY A 243 -22.26 11.96 -1.95
N SER A 244 -22.66 10.84 -2.55
CA SER A 244 -23.18 9.68 -1.79
C SER A 244 -22.05 8.71 -1.37
N ILE A 245 -21.68 8.72 -0.09
CA ILE A 245 -20.62 7.85 0.46
C ILE A 245 -20.85 6.36 0.18
N SER A 246 -22.11 5.90 0.14
CA SER A 246 -22.47 4.50 -0.11
C SER A 246 -21.95 3.97 -1.44
N SER A 247 -21.78 4.86 -2.43
CA SER A 247 -21.23 4.52 -3.75
C SER A 247 -19.70 4.47 -3.78
N CYS A 248 -19.03 4.91 -2.71
CA CYS A 248 -17.57 4.91 -2.54
C CYS A 248 -17.07 3.74 -1.69
N PHE A 249 -17.96 3.02 -1.01
CA PHE A 249 -17.55 1.92 -0.14
C PHE A 249 -16.78 0.85 -0.93
N PRO A 250 -15.66 0.35 -0.40
CA PRO A 250 -14.82 -0.59 -1.10
C PRO A 250 -15.50 -1.96 -1.22
N THR A 251 -15.08 -2.75 -2.21
CA THR A 251 -15.52 -4.13 -2.42
C THR A 251 -14.34 -5.08 -2.28
N LEU A 252 -14.56 -6.25 -1.68
CA LEU A 252 -13.51 -7.26 -1.57
C LEU A 252 -13.25 -7.93 -2.92
N ALA A 253 -11.97 -8.04 -3.27
CA ALA A 253 -11.47 -9.00 -4.24
C ALA A 253 -11.57 -10.45 -3.68
N SER A 254 -11.15 -11.44 -4.46
CA SER A 254 -11.14 -12.84 -4.03
C SER A 254 -10.28 -13.05 -2.78
N SER A 255 -10.80 -13.79 -1.79
CA SER A 255 -10.19 -13.90 -0.44
C SER A 255 -8.77 -14.47 -0.45
N ASN A 256 -8.39 -15.24 -1.48
CA ASN A 256 -7.03 -15.72 -1.66
C ASN A 256 -6.00 -14.60 -1.92
N MET A 257 -6.42 -13.42 -2.39
CA MET A 257 -5.54 -12.25 -2.55
C MET A 257 -5.17 -11.60 -1.21
N TYR A 258 -5.93 -11.87 -0.16
CA TYR A 258 -5.72 -11.34 1.18
C TYR A 258 -5.17 -12.37 2.17
N TRP A 259 -5.03 -13.64 1.79
CA TRP A 259 -4.52 -14.67 2.70
C TRP A 259 -3.00 -14.82 2.61
N PHE A 260 -2.34 -14.64 3.75
CA PHE A 260 -0.89 -14.78 3.89
C PHE A 260 -0.55 -16.00 4.77
N PRO A 261 0.43 -16.86 4.41
CA PRO A 261 1.27 -16.80 3.21
C PRO A 261 0.53 -17.27 1.94
N PRO A 262 0.95 -16.84 0.74
CA PRO A 262 0.21 -17.10 -0.51
C PRO A 262 0.12 -18.60 -0.86
N GLU A 263 1.06 -19.43 -0.42
CA GLU A 263 1.05 -20.88 -0.60
C GLU A 263 -0.17 -21.53 0.10
N GLU A 264 -0.64 -20.92 1.19
CA GLU A 264 -1.77 -21.39 2.00
C GLU A 264 -3.11 -20.84 1.53
N ALA A 265 -3.13 -19.87 0.62
CA ALA A 265 -4.32 -19.15 0.16
C ALA A 265 -5.35 -19.99 -0.64
N SER A 266 -5.09 -21.29 -0.80
CA SER A 266 -6.00 -22.29 -1.37
C SER A 266 -6.55 -23.30 -0.35
N ARG A 267 -5.99 -23.33 0.86
CA ARG A 267 -6.28 -24.32 1.91
C ARG A 267 -6.69 -23.69 3.23
N PHE A 268 -6.21 -22.48 3.50
CA PHE A 268 -6.46 -21.72 4.72
C PHE A 268 -6.10 -22.52 5.98
N GLN A 269 -5.06 -23.36 5.95
CA GLN A 269 -4.72 -24.26 7.08
C GLN A 269 -3.86 -23.56 8.12
N SER A 270 -2.93 -22.72 7.67
CA SER A 270 -2.07 -21.83 8.48
C SER A 270 -2.05 -20.41 7.92
N GLY A 271 -1.45 -19.47 8.66
CA GLY A 271 -1.40 -18.07 8.28
C GLY A 271 -2.59 -17.23 8.76
N PHE A 272 -2.94 -16.19 8.00
CA PHE A 272 -3.98 -15.23 8.36
C PHE A 272 -4.55 -14.45 7.17
N ASP A 273 -5.75 -13.91 7.34
CA ASP A 273 -6.30 -12.85 6.50
C ASP A 273 -5.62 -11.51 6.84
N THR A 274 -5.04 -10.85 5.83
CA THR A 274 -4.24 -9.64 5.99
C THR A 274 -5.04 -8.45 6.52
N CYS A 275 -6.30 -8.31 6.11
CA CYS A 275 -7.16 -7.21 6.56
C CYS A 275 -7.47 -7.35 8.06
N THR A 276 -7.89 -8.55 8.46
CA THR A 276 -8.18 -8.91 9.85
C THR A 276 -6.92 -8.83 10.72
N ALA A 277 -5.76 -9.25 10.20
CA ALA A 277 -4.48 -9.18 10.89
C ALA A 277 -3.99 -7.74 11.11
N ARG A 278 -4.12 -6.85 10.11
CA ARG A 278 -3.77 -5.42 10.26
C ARG A 278 -4.67 -4.72 11.27
N LEU A 279 -5.98 -4.99 11.27
CA LEU A 279 -6.91 -4.51 12.30
C LEU A 279 -6.49 -4.99 13.70
N ASN A 280 -6.19 -6.28 13.84
CA ASN A 280 -5.82 -6.87 15.13
C ASN A 280 -4.50 -6.29 15.69
N VAL A 281 -3.52 -6.02 14.82
CA VAL A 281 -2.28 -5.33 15.17
C VAL A 281 -2.54 -3.91 15.70
N LEU A 282 -3.52 -3.19 15.14
CA LEU A 282 -3.95 -1.87 15.61
C LEU A 282 -4.90 -1.93 16.83
N GLY A 283 -5.09 -3.11 17.43
CA GLY A 283 -5.91 -3.29 18.63
C GLY A 283 -7.41 -3.45 18.38
N PHE A 284 -7.81 -3.70 17.12
CA PHE A 284 -9.20 -3.91 16.74
C PHE A 284 -9.49 -5.38 16.37
N ASP A 285 -10.52 -5.96 16.97
CA ASP A 285 -11.07 -7.27 16.57
C ASP A 285 -12.46 -7.09 15.91
N ILE A 286 -12.90 -8.09 15.15
CA ILE A 286 -14.18 -8.04 14.40
C ILE A 286 -15.19 -9.06 14.90
N PHE A 287 -16.48 -8.78 14.66
CA PHE A 287 -17.54 -9.80 14.63
C PHE A 287 -18.60 -9.42 13.59
N SER A 288 -19.21 -10.43 12.96
CA SER A 288 -20.36 -10.21 12.06
C SER A 288 -21.69 -10.33 12.81
N SER A 289 -22.68 -9.56 12.39
CA SER A 289 -24.08 -9.74 12.78
C SER A 289 -24.63 -11.09 12.31
N PHE A 290 -24.12 -11.64 11.20
CA PHE A 290 -24.64 -12.83 10.53
C PHE A 290 -24.91 -13.97 11.53
N GLU A 291 -26.14 -14.47 11.51
CA GLU A 291 -26.51 -15.67 12.24
C GLU A 291 -26.01 -16.86 11.42
N GLU A 292 -24.99 -17.53 11.93
CA GLU A 292 -24.72 -18.89 11.48
C GLU A 292 -25.96 -19.71 11.82
N GLN A 293 -26.66 -20.21 10.79
CA GLN A 293 -27.58 -21.31 11.02
C GLN A 293 -26.79 -22.46 11.65
N GLU A 294 -27.34 -23.07 12.70
CA GLU A 294 -26.76 -24.24 13.35
C GLU A 294 -26.82 -25.45 12.40
N GLU A 295 -25.96 -25.48 11.39
CA GLU A 295 -25.66 -26.72 10.69
C GLU A 295 -24.88 -27.63 11.64
N ASP A 296 -25.37 -28.86 11.78
CA ASP A 296 -24.89 -29.88 12.72
C ASP A 296 -23.37 -29.97 12.83
N CYS A 297 -22.88 -30.17 14.05
CA CYS A 297 -21.46 -30.17 14.46
C CYS A 297 -20.60 -31.33 13.89
N SER A 298 -20.66 -31.54 12.57
CA SER A 298 -19.99 -32.62 11.83
C SER A 298 -19.34 -32.17 10.51
N SER A 299 -19.59 -30.94 10.05
CA SER A 299 -18.92 -30.37 8.87
C SER A 299 -17.43 -30.13 9.12
N SER A 300 -16.63 -30.16 8.05
CA SER A 300 -15.18 -30.22 8.18
C SER A 300 -14.58 -28.86 8.56
N ARG A 301 -13.38 -28.87 9.15
CA ARG A 301 -12.62 -27.66 9.52
C ARG A 301 -12.34 -26.70 8.34
N LYS A 302 -12.54 -27.15 7.09
CA LYS A 302 -12.45 -26.32 5.89
C LYS A 302 -13.70 -25.47 5.68
N ASP A 303 -14.87 -26.07 5.87
CA ASP A 303 -16.17 -25.46 5.54
C ASP A 303 -16.43 -24.23 6.42
N SER A 304 -16.10 -24.33 7.71
CA SER A 304 -16.10 -23.21 8.67
C SER A 304 -15.18 -22.05 8.25
N CYS A 305 -14.02 -22.32 7.63
CA CYS A 305 -13.07 -21.28 7.23
C CYS A 305 -13.57 -20.51 6.00
N TYR A 306 -14.15 -21.20 5.02
CA TYR A 306 -14.75 -20.54 3.84
C TYR A 306 -15.98 -19.72 4.23
N SER A 307 -16.88 -20.26 5.05
CA SER A 307 -18.03 -19.51 5.59
C SER A 307 -17.59 -18.20 6.26
N MET A 308 -16.53 -18.25 7.07
CA MET A 308 -15.99 -17.07 7.75
C MET A 308 -15.34 -16.07 6.79
N LEU A 309 -14.64 -16.53 5.74
CA LEU A 309 -14.07 -15.65 4.70
C LEU A 309 -15.16 -14.99 3.82
N GLU A 310 -16.30 -15.64 3.61
CA GLU A 310 -17.45 -15.00 2.97
C GLU A 310 -18.10 -13.97 3.91
N SER A 311 -18.13 -14.20 5.22
CA SER A 311 -18.64 -13.21 6.18
C SER A 311 -17.86 -11.88 6.19
N LEU A 312 -16.59 -11.89 5.74
CA LEU A 312 -15.78 -10.68 5.58
C LEU A 312 -16.28 -9.75 4.46
N LYS A 313 -17.08 -10.25 3.52
CA LYS A 313 -17.72 -9.48 2.44
C LYS A 313 -19.06 -8.88 2.86
N MET A 314 -19.57 -9.29 4.02
CA MET A 314 -20.85 -8.90 4.59
C MET A 314 -20.67 -7.85 5.68
N PRO A 315 -21.75 -7.17 6.11
CA PRO A 315 -21.69 -6.21 7.20
C PRO A 315 -21.11 -6.80 8.50
N LEU A 316 -20.27 -6.02 9.17
CA LEU A 316 -19.56 -6.40 10.39
C LEU A 316 -19.31 -5.20 11.30
N TYR A 317 -18.97 -5.48 12.56
CA TYR A 317 -18.67 -4.48 13.58
C TYR A 317 -17.23 -4.58 14.06
N LEU A 318 -16.64 -3.42 14.35
CA LEU A 318 -15.35 -3.32 15.03
C LEU A 318 -15.51 -3.32 16.55
N THR A 319 -14.51 -3.89 17.22
CA THR A 319 -14.35 -3.91 18.69
C THR A 319 -12.95 -3.46 19.07
N CYS A 320 -12.82 -2.79 20.21
CA CYS A 320 -11.53 -2.51 20.84
C CYS A 320 -11.58 -3.02 22.29
N GLY A 321 -10.93 -4.17 22.53
CA GLY A 321 -11.17 -4.96 23.73
C GLY A 321 -12.65 -5.39 23.85
N ASP A 322 -13.20 -5.42 25.06
CA ASP A 322 -14.61 -5.81 25.30
C ASP A 322 -15.66 -4.73 24.94
N LYS A 323 -15.30 -3.72 24.14
CA LYS A 323 -16.18 -2.61 23.72
C LYS A 323 -16.43 -2.64 22.22
N SER A 324 -17.70 -2.59 21.81
CA SER A 324 -18.06 -2.35 20.41
C SER A 324 -17.99 -0.87 20.05
N THR A 325 -17.56 -0.57 18.82
CA THR A 325 -17.69 0.76 18.19
C THR A 325 -19.15 1.14 17.92
N ALA A 326 -20.04 0.15 17.86
CA ALA A 326 -21.44 0.20 17.39
C ALA A 326 -21.63 0.79 15.98
N TRP A 327 -20.60 0.72 15.15
CA TRP A 327 -20.68 1.05 13.73
C TRP A 327 -20.59 -0.20 12.88
N GLU A 328 -21.55 -0.30 11.95
CA GLU A 328 -21.62 -1.33 10.95
C GLU A 328 -20.81 -0.90 9.73
N PHE A 329 -19.78 -1.67 9.42
CA PHE A 329 -18.98 -1.51 8.21
C PHE A 329 -19.49 -2.51 7.19
N VAL A 330 -19.78 -2.05 5.97
CA VAL A 330 -20.31 -2.91 4.90
C VAL A 330 -19.48 -4.16 4.59
N ASN A 331 -18.19 -4.16 4.91
CA ASN A 331 -17.27 -5.29 4.84
C ASN A 331 -15.93 -4.98 5.56
N ILE A 332 -15.00 -5.94 5.58
CA ILE A 332 -13.70 -5.82 6.26
C ILE A 332 -12.78 -4.76 5.64
N LEU A 333 -12.89 -4.48 4.34
CA LEU A 333 -12.02 -3.53 3.64
C LEU A 333 -12.43 -2.09 3.98
N HIS A 334 -13.72 -1.82 4.12
CA HIS A 334 -14.23 -0.56 4.65
C HIS A 334 -13.77 -0.32 6.09
N ALA A 335 -13.88 -1.34 6.95
CA ALA A 335 -13.40 -1.25 8.33
C ALA A 335 -11.89 -0.98 8.41
N LEU A 336 -11.09 -1.63 7.56
CA LEU A 336 -9.65 -1.43 7.48
C LEU A 336 -9.28 -0.03 6.95
N GLN A 337 -9.95 0.48 5.92
CA GLN A 337 -9.74 1.85 5.42
C GLN A 337 -9.97 2.89 6.52
N VAL A 338 -11.09 2.79 7.24
CA VAL A 338 -11.39 3.68 8.38
C VAL A 338 -10.34 3.58 9.50
N VAL A 339 -9.92 2.37 9.87
CA VAL A 339 -8.95 2.19 10.98
C VAL A 339 -7.53 2.63 10.60
N GLN A 340 -7.12 2.44 9.35
CA GLN A 340 -5.83 2.98 8.85
C GLN A 340 -5.88 4.51 8.75
N PHE A 341 -7.03 5.09 8.38
CA PHE A 341 -7.23 6.55 8.40
C PHE A 341 -7.20 7.10 9.83
N TYR A 342 -7.79 6.37 10.80
CA TYR A 342 -7.66 6.69 12.23
C TYR A 342 -6.21 6.61 12.72
N ASP A 343 -5.41 5.65 12.25
CA ASP A 343 -4.00 5.55 12.64
C ASP A 343 -3.18 6.75 12.13
N TRP A 344 -3.44 7.20 10.89
CA TRP A 344 -2.86 8.39 10.27
C TRP A 344 -3.31 9.69 10.95
N LYS A 345 -4.62 9.98 10.94
CA LYS A 345 -5.20 11.28 11.34
C LYS A 345 -5.56 11.39 12.82
N GLY A 346 -5.62 10.28 13.57
CA GLY A 346 -6.12 10.27 14.94
C GLY A 346 -5.31 11.08 15.95
N ALA A 347 -4.04 11.37 15.68
CA ALA A 347 -3.22 12.23 16.55
C ALA A 347 -3.58 13.73 16.41
N GLU A 348 -4.01 14.16 15.22
CA GLU A 348 -4.39 15.57 14.96
C GLU A 348 -5.63 15.93 15.79
N PHE A 349 -6.67 15.08 15.73
CA PHE A 349 -7.91 15.24 16.51
C PHE A 349 -7.71 15.17 18.04
N GLN A 350 -6.67 14.47 18.53
CA GLN A 350 -6.34 14.44 19.96
C GLN A 350 -5.67 15.73 20.45
N LEU A 351 -4.99 16.46 19.57
CA LEU A 351 -4.34 17.74 19.90
C LEU A 351 -5.33 18.91 19.83
N GLU A 352 -6.28 18.87 18.89
CA GLU A 352 -7.34 19.88 18.78
C GLU A 352 -8.37 19.78 19.93
N ALA A 353 -8.61 18.57 20.45
CA ALA A 353 -9.46 18.31 21.62
C ALA A 353 -8.75 18.60 22.97
N GLY A 354 -8.10 19.76 23.08
CA GLY A 354 -7.32 20.18 24.25
C GLY A 354 -8.08 20.15 25.60
N GLU A 355 -7.34 20.26 26.71
CA GLU A 355 -7.81 19.96 28.08
C GLU A 355 -9.27 20.37 28.38
N PRO A 356 -10.07 19.50 29.03
CA PRO A 356 -11.54 19.62 29.12
C PRO A 356 -12.03 20.73 30.06
N ASN A 357 -11.74 21.98 29.72
CA ASN A 357 -12.28 23.17 30.35
C ASN A 357 -13.65 23.53 29.76
N GLY A 358 -14.69 22.89 30.29
CA GLY A 358 -16.07 23.38 30.18
C GLY A 358 -16.91 22.79 29.03
N SER A 359 -17.61 21.71 29.34
CA SER A 359 -18.97 21.41 28.81
C SER A 359 -19.21 21.58 27.30
N SER A 360 -18.46 20.90 26.44
CA SER A 360 -18.95 20.56 25.10
C SER A 360 -19.92 19.37 25.20
N SER A 361 -21.23 19.65 25.16
CA SER A 361 -22.28 18.64 25.26
C SER A 361 -22.44 17.84 23.96
N PHE A 362 -21.47 16.98 23.66
CA PHE A 362 -21.66 15.94 22.64
C PHE A 362 -22.64 14.88 23.14
N PRO A 363 -23.54 14.36 22.28
CA PRO A 363 -24.51 13.35 22.70
C PRO A 363 -23.78 12.08 23.16
N ASN A 364 -24.15 11.58 24.34
CA ASN A 364 -23.57 10.38 24.95
C ASN A 364 -23.91 9.12 24.12
N VAL A 365 -23.13 8.82 23.09
CA VAL A 365 -23.18 7.51 22.43
C VAL A 365 -22.44 6.51 23.32
N VAL A 366 -23.20 5.85 24.20
CA VAL A 366 -22.68 4.90 25.21
C VAL A 366 -21.97 3.73 24.53
N SER A 367 -20.68 3.51 24.83
CA SER A 367 -19.94 2.35 24.33
C SER A 367 -20.53 1.07 24.92
N ARG A 368 -21.17 0.24 24.10
CA ARG A 368 -21.82 -0.98 24.59
C ARG A 368 -20.77 -2.05 24.91
N PRO A 369 -20.74 -2.61 26.13
CA PRO A 369 -19.97 -3.82 26.41
C PRO A 369 -20.48 -4.96 25.53
N LEU A 370 -19.57 -5.79 25.03
CA LEU A 370 -19.95 -6.97 24.24
C LEU A 370 -20.76 -7.95 25.09
N SER A 371 -21.88 -8.42 24.55
CA SER A 371 -22.59 -9.59 25.07
C SER A 371 -21.72 -10.84 24.95
N GLU A 372 -22.07 -11.89 25.69
CA GLU A 372 -21.33 -13.15 25.66
C GLU A 372 -21.29 -13.77 24.26
N ILE A 373 -22.40 -13.72 23.52
CA ILE A 373 -22.52 -14.19 22.14
C ILE A 373 -21.57 -13.40 21.21
N GLU A 374 -21.52 -12.07 21.31
CA GLU A 374 -20.59 -11.25 20.51
C GLU A 374 -19.12 -11.58 20.84
N ARG A 375 -18.77 -11.79 22.12
CA ARG A 375 -17.42 -12.20 22.51
C ARG A 375 -17.05 -13.58 21.97
N LEU A 376 -18.00 -14.51 21.89
CA LEU A 376 -17.81 -15.82 21.28
C LEU A 376 -17.62 -15.70 19.77
N LYS A 377 -18.48 -14.93 19.07
CA LYS A 377 -18.33 -14.63 17.63
C LYS A 377 -16.96 -14.00 17.33
N MET A 378 -16.54 -13.00 18.11
CA MET A 378 -15.25 -12.32 17.99
C MET A 378 -14.06 -13.28 18.21
N LYS A 379 -14.08 -14.09 19.28
CA LYS A 379 -13.04 -15.10 19.55
C LYS A 379 -12.94 -16.14 18.44
N ARG A 380 -14.08 -16.55 17.86
CA ARG A 380 -14.14 -17.49 16.73
C ARG A 380 -13.59 -16.85 15.45
N ALA A 381 -14.01 -15.63 15.12
CA ALA A 381 -13.48 -14.86 13.99
C ALA A 381 -11.95 -14.78 14.05
N LYS A 382 -11.42 -14.38 15.21
CA LYS A 382 -9.98 -14.29 15.47
C LYS A 382 -9.26 -15.63 15.30
N SER A 383 -9.79 -16.72 15.84
CA SER A 383 -9.12 -18.04 15.78
C SER A 383 -9.14 -18.69 14.39
N VAL A 384 -10.09 -18.31 13.54
CA VAL A 384 -10.19 -18.78 12.15
C VAL A 384 -9.39 -17.90 11.19
N LEU A 385 -9.45 -16.57 11.36
CA LEU A 385 -8.85 -15.62 10.43
C LEU A 385 -7.41 -15.22 10.78
N ILE A 386 -6.97 -15.42 12.02
CA ILE A 386 -5.60 -15.18 12.47
C ILE A 386 -5.08 -16.46 13.15
N LYS A 387 -4.66 -17.44 12.34
CA LYS A 387 -4.16 -18.74 12.84
C LYS A 387 -2.73 -18.63 13.37
N ASP A 388 -1.98 -17.65 12.87
CA ASP A 388 -0.65 -17.28 13.37
C ASP A 388 -0.57 -15.79 13.72
N ALA A 389 -0.97 -15.46 14.95
CA ALA A 389 -0.92 -14.10 15.49
C ALA A 389 0.51 -13.63 15.82
N GLN A 390 1.47 -14.54 15.97
CA GLN A 390 2.87 -14.17 16.19
C GLN A 390 3.50 -13.71 14.88
N LEU A 391 3.23 -14.42 13.78
CA LEU A 391 3.68 -14.06 12.44
C LEU A 391 3.09 -12.72 11.98
N SER A 392 1.80 -12.46 12.18
CA SER A 392 1.19 -11.17 11.80
C SER A 392 1.81 -9.99 12.56
N HIS A 393 2.00 -10.13 13.88
CA HIS A 393 2.64 -9.09 14.71
C HIS A 393 4.11 -8.86 14.30
N MET A 394 4.87 -9.93 14.07
CA MET A 394 6.25 -9.84 13.57
C MET A 394 6.37 -9.18 12.18
N LEU A 395 5.38 -9.36 11.30
CA LEU A 395 5.40 -8.81 9.94
C LEU A 395 4.99 -7.33 9.90
N PHE A 396 4.00 -6.91 10.69
CA PHE A 396 3.46 -5.54 10.62
C PHE A 396 3.98 -4.59 11.72
N VAL A 397 4.43 -5.10 12.87
CA VAL A 397 4.97 -4.28 13.98
C VAL A 397 6.48 -4.52 14.18
N GLY A 398 6.94 -5.74 13.95
CA GLY A 398 8.29 -6.16 14.32
C GLY A 398 8.45 -6.26 15.85
N ASN A 399 9.62 -5.88 16.37
CA ASN A 399 9.98 -6.03 17.78
C ASN A 399 9.91 -4.71 18.59
N ASN A 400 9.33 -3.63 18.05
CA ASN A 400 9.20 -2.37 18.79
C ASN A 400 8.03 -2.42 19.77
N GLU A 401 8.28 -2.88 21.00
CA GLU A 401 7.35 -2.77 22.13
C GLU A 401 6.94 -1.32 22.41
N SER A 402 7.75 -0.35 22.00
CA SER A 402 7.45 1.10 22.08
C SER A 402 6.25 1.55 21.23
N LEU A 403 5.87 0.79 20.20
CA LEU A 403 4.63 1.02 19.44
C LEU A 403 3.39 0.39 20.12
N GLN A 404 3.57 -0.42 21.17
CA GLN A 404 2.48 -0.83 22.06
C GLN A 404 2.15 0.22 23.15
N VAL A 405 2.31 1.51 22.84
CA VAL A 405 1.36 2.48 23.39
C VAL A 405 -0.01 2.06 22.85
N LYS A 406 -0.81 1.41 23.71
CA LYS A 406 -2.24 1.25 23.46
C LYS A 406 -2.81 2.66 23.28
N LYS A 407 -2.92 3.13 22.02
CA LYS A 407 -3.66 4.34 21.68
C LYS A 407 -5.01 4.18 22.37
N SER A 408 -5.28 5.00 23.37
CA SER A 408 -6.51 4.88 24.15
C SER A 408 -7.67 5.12 23.19
N PHE A 409 -8.43 4.06 22.91
CA PHE A 409 -9.54 4.13 21.97
C PHE A 409 -10.59 5.11 22.50
N ASP A 410 -10.53 6.34 22.02
CA ASP A 410 -11.53 7.36 22.24
C ASP A 410 -12.58 7.24 21.14
N ARG A 411 -13.81 6.96 21.59
CA ARG A 411 -14.95 6.77 20.70
C ARG A 411 -15.40 8.07 20.04
N PHE A 412 -15.31 9.21 20.71
CA PHE A 412 -15.69 10.50 20.13
C PHE A 412 -14.71 10.90 19.04
N VAL A 413 -13.41 10.70 19.29
CA VAL A 413 -12.35 10.91 18.27
C VAL A 413 -12.55 9.96 17.09
N PHE A 414 -12.78 8.66 17.34
CA PHE A 414 -13.13 7.71 16.26
C PHE A 414 -14.41 8.11 15.51
N SER A 415 -15.38 8.69 16.23
CA SER A 415 -16.65 9.14 15.64
C SER A 415 -16.50 10.36 14.73
N ALA A 416 -15.62 11.30 15.09
CA ALA A 416 -15.29 12.41 14.21
C ALA A 416 -14.49 11.94 12.98
N LEU A 417 -13.57 10.98 13.18
CA LEU A 417 -12.65 10.50 12.14
C LEU A 417 -13.30 9.70 11.01
N VAL A 418 -14.44 9.02 11.23
CA VAL A 418 -15.19 8.49 10.07
C VAL A 418 -15.87 9.60 9.32
N CYS A 419 -16.50 10.58 9.96
CA CYS A 419 -17.06 11.71 9.22
C CYS A 419 -15.98 12.44 8.41
N GLU A 420 -14.75 12.55 8.92
CA GLU A 420 -13.60 13.05 8.17
C GLU A 420 -13.17 12.09 7.04
N TRP A 421 -13.10 10.78 7.27
CA TRP A 421 -12.81 9.78 6.25
C TRP A 421 -13.86 9.77 5.12
N GLU A 422 -15.13 9.90 5.44
CA GLU A 422 -16.23 10.04 4.48
C GLU A 422 -16.07 11.32 3.66
N SER A 423 -15.75 12.45 4.32
CA SER A 423 -15.51 13.74 3.67
C SER A 423 -14.29 13.71 2.73
N TYR A 424 -13.19 13.11 3.18
CA TYR A 424 -11.99 12.82 2.39
C TYR A 424 -12.33 11.96 1.16
N THR A 425 -13.07 10.87 1.37
CA THR A 425 -13.47 9.92 0.32
C THR A 425 -14.36 10.56 -0.75
N ILE A 426 -15.34 11.37 -0.32
CA ILE A 426 -16.22 12.13 -1.22
C ILE A 426 -15.40 13.16 -2.02
N ARG A 427 -14.51 13.92 -1.37
CA ARG A 427 -13.66 14.92 -2.04
C ARG A 427 -12.82 14.29 -3.15
N LEU A 428 -12.10 13.19 -2.88
CA LEU A 428 -11.30 12.51 -3.89
C LEU A 428 -12.16 11.92 -5.03
N ARG A 429 -13.39 11.47 -4.73
CA ARG A 429 -14.32 11.02 -5.76
C ARG A 429 -14.77 12.18 -6.67
N GLU A 430 -15.05 13.35 -6.09
CA GLU A 430 -15.42 14.53 -6.86
C GLU A 430 -14.27 15.01 -7.75
N GLU A 431 -13.05 14.99 -7.24
CA GLU A 431 -11.84 15.29 -8.03
C GLU A 431 -11.63 14.27 -9.16
N LEU A 432 -11.80 12.97 -8.90
CA LEU A 432 -11.73 11.93 -9.91
C LEU A 432 -12.82 12.11 -10.99
N ALA A 433 -14.06 12.35 -10.59
CA ALA A 433 -15.18 12.56 -11.51
C ALA A 433 -15.00 13.82 -12.37
N ARG A 434 -14.39 14.88 -11.82
CA ARG A 434 -14.07 16.12 -12.54
C ARG A 434 -12.90 15.93 -13.51
N SER A 435 -11.91 15.13 -13.15
CA SER A 435 -10.69 14.91 -13.95
C SER A 435 -10.88 13.88 -15.06
N LEU A 436 -11.74 12.88 -14.88
CA LEU A 436 -11.90 11.77 -15.84
C LEU A 436 -12.26 12.20 -17.28
N PRO A 437 -13.16 13.17 -17.54
CA PRO A 437 -13.45 13.63 -18.90
C PRO A 437 -12.23 14.29 -19.58
N TYR A 438 -11.42 14.99 -18.80
CA TYR A 438 -10.17 15.59 -19.27
C TYR A 438 -9.17 14.47 -19.60
N TRP A 439 -8.89 13.55 -18.67
CA TRP A 439 -7.97 12.42 -18.93
C TRP A 439 -8.39 11.55 -20.11
N ALA A 440 -9.69 11.29 -20.28
CA ALA A 440 -10.23 10.57 -21.43
C ALA A 440 -10.03 11.32 -22.77
N THR A 441 -10.00 12.66 -22.73
CA THR A 441 -9.75 13.50 -23.92
C THR A 441 -8.27 13.50 -24.32
N TYR A 442 -7.35 13.55 -23.34
CA TYR A 442 -5.90 13.58 -23.59
C TYR A 442 -5.24 12.19 -23.64
N GLY A 443 -5.95 11.14 -23.21
CA GLY A 443 -5.43 9.77 -23.15
C GLY A 443 -4.44 9.51 -22.00
N SER A 444 -4.27 10.43 -21.05
CA SER A 444 -3.32 10.32 -19.94
C SER A 444 -3.88 10.90 -18.63
N ILE A 445 -3.41 10.35 -17.51
CA ILE A 445 -3.79 10.69 -16.13
C ILE A 445 -2.79 11.70 -15.58
N ILE A 446 -3.09 12.98 -15.78
CA ILE A 446 -2.26 14.14 -15.42
C ILE A 446 -2.97 15.05 -14.40
N PHE A 447 -2.21 15.81 -13.63
CA PHE A 447 -2.74 16.64 -12.56
C PHE A 447 -3.41 17.90 -13.11
N VAL A 448 -4.74 17.95 -13.00
CA VAL A 448 -5.52 19.13 -13.42
C VAL A 448 -5.60 20.12 -12.26
N ASN A 449 -4.73 21.13 -12.27
CA ASN A 449 -4.86 22.29 -11.39
C ASN A 449 -6.17 23.02 -11.72
N ASN A 450 -7.21 22.81 -10.89
CA ASN A 450 -8.50 23.47 -11.03
C ASN A 450 -8.44 24.93 -10.53
N CYS A 451 -7.68 25.77 -11.22
CA CYS A 451 -7.78 27.23 -11.13
C CYS A 451 -8.78 27.72 -12.18
N VAL A 452 -10.07 27.73 -11.82
CA VAL A 452 -11.15 28.46 -12.52
C VAL A 452 -12.00 29.18 -11.48
#